data_AF-A0A7V2LC62-F1
#
_entry.id   AF-A0A7V2LC62-F1
#
_cell.length_a   1.000
_cell.length_b   1.000
_cell.length_c   1.000
_cell.angle_alpha   90.00
_cell.angle_beta   90.00
_cell.angle_gamma   90.00
#
_symmetry.space_group_name_H-M   'P 1'
#
loop_
_entity.id
_entity.type
_entity.pdbx_description
1 polymer ?
#
loop_
_entity_poly.entity_id
_entity_poly.type
_entity_poly.pdbx_seq_one_letter_code
_entity_poly.pdbx_strand_id
1 'polypeptide(L)'
;MITFHETVDIAERLADFLKSASELDTAIKDATEDLAGFLSMMKFSHEKGFKDAEEALQYIDNVLVPQLLGIRDSLEAGTEAHIKRLNTASDLAERLKVRLQMLRDGAASDLLG
;
A
#
# COMPACT_ATOMS: atom_id res chain seq x y z
N MET A 1 -14.20 29.68 10.51
CA MET A 1 -13.03 30.35 9.92
C MET A 1 -11.89 29.37 9.92
N ILE A 2 -11.29 29.12 8.76
CA ILE A 2 -10.16 28.23 8.55
C ILE A 2 -9.16 29.07 7.76
N THR A 3 -8.07 29.51 8.37
CA THR A 3 -7.19 30.55 7.80
C THR A 3 -6.25 30.01 6.72
N PHE A 4 -5.58 30.89 5.98
CA PHE A 4 -4.50 30.52 5.02
C PHE A 4 -3.44 29.60 5.67
N HIS A 5 -3.18 29.79 6.96
CA HIS A 5 -2.27 28.95 7.74
C HIS A 5 -2.74 27.48 7.80
N GLU A 6 -4.02 27.24 8.06
CA GLU A 6 -4.60 25.88 8.06
C GLU A 6 -4.59 25.22 6.68
N THR A 7 -4.52 26.01 5.60
CA THR A 7 -4.41 25.51 4.23
C THR A 7 -2.99 25.06 3.91
N VAL A 8 -1.99 25.79 4.39
CA VAL A 8 -0.56 25.41 4.32
C VAL A 8 -0.29 24.16 5.16
N ASP A 9 -0.80 24.10 6.39
CA ASP A 9 -0.67 22.94 7.26
C ASP A 9 -1.22 21.64 6.64
N ILE A 10 -2.35 21.74 5.90
CA ILE A 10 -2.91 20.59 5.18
C ILE A 10 -1.99 20.17 4.04
N ALA A 11 -1.42 21.11 3.29
CA ALA A 11 -0.50 20.81 2.20
C ALA A 11 0.80 20.16 2.71
N GLU A 12 1.35 20.62 3.84
CA GLU A 12 2.51 20.02 4.49
C GLU A 12 2.23 18.58 4.95
N ARG A 13 1.10 18.35 5.62
CA ARG A 13 0.67 16.99 6.02
C ARG A 13 0.46 16.09 4.81
N LEU A 14 -0.04 16.62 3.71
CA LEU A 14 -0.24 15.87 2.47
C LEU A 14 1.10 15.43 1.86
N ALA A 15 2.10 16.32 1.87
CA ALA A 15 3.45 16.01 1.41
C ALA A 15 4.09 14.89 2.26
N ASP A 16 3.89 14.93 3.58
CA ASP A 16 4.35 13.88 4.49
C ASP A 16 3.67 12.53 4.21
N PHE A 17 2.37 12.52 3.92
CA PHE A 17 1.67 11.28 3.55
C PHE A 17 2.08 10.75 2.18
N LEU A 18 2.38 11.62 1.22
CA LEU A 18 2.88 11.20 -0.10
C LEU A 18 4.26 10.53 0.00
N LYS A 19 5.06 10.86 1.01
CA LYS A 19 6.31 10.13 1.30
C LYS A 19 6.05 8.67 1.69
N SER A 20 4.90 8.34 2.27
CA SER A 20 4.50 6.95 2.53
C SER A 20 4.17 6.16 1.25
N ALA A 21 4.00 6.82 0.11
CA ALA A 21 3.74 6.14 -1.17
C ALA A 21 5.00 5.43 -1.71
N SER A 22 6.20 5.96 -1.45
CA SER A 22 7.44 5.25 -1.83
C SER A 22 7.66 4.01 -0.97
N GLU A 23 7.28 4.06 0.31
CA GLU A 23 7.35 2.90 1.21
C GLU A 23 6.37 1.80 0.77
N LEU A 24 5.17 2.20 0.31
CA LEU A 24 4.20 1.27 -0.30
C LEU A 24 4.74 0.63 -1.58
N ASP A 25 5.38 1.42 -2.46
CA ASP A 25 5.99 0.90 -3.69
C ASP A 25 7.11 -0.10 -3.41
N THR A 26 7.94 0.14 -2.39
CA THR A 26 8.95 -0.82 -1.92
C THR A 26 8.31 -2.10 -1.40
N ALA A 27 7.30 -2.02 -0.52
CA ALA A 27 6.63 -3.22 0.01
C ALA A 27 5.98 -4.08 -1.09
N ILE A 28 5.41 -3.44 -2.12
CA ILE A 28 4.84 -4.14 -3.29
C ILE A 28 5.93 -4.81 -4.12
N LYS A 29 7.09 -4.15 -4.32
CA LYS A 29 8.23 -4.72 -5.04
C LYS A 29 8.78 -5.95 -4.32
N ASP A 30 9.02 -5.85 -3.02
CA ASP A 30 9.54 -6.95 -2.20
C ASP A 30 8.60 -8.17 -2.29
N ALA A 31 7.29 -7.96 -2.13
CA ALA A 31 6.30 -9.03 -2.29
C ALA A 31 6.25 -9.62 -3.71
N THR A 32 6.50 -8.82 -4.74
CA THR A 32 6.57 -9.28 -6.13
C THR A 32 7.80 -10.18 -6.35
N GLU A 33 8.94 -9.83 -5.76
CA GLU A 33 10.15 -10.65 -5.77
C GLU A 33 9.94 -11.98 -5.03
N ASP A 34 9.30 -11.95 -3.87
CA ASP A 34 8.95 -13.14 -3.09
C ASP A 34 8.02 -14.08 -3.88
N LEU A 35 7.00 -13.53 -4.57
CA LEU A 35 6.12 -14.30 -5.45
C LEU A 35 6.87 -14.93 -6.63
N ALA A 36 7.87 -14.23 -7.19
CA ALA A 36 8.71 -14.79 -8.25
C ALA A 36 9.57 -15.96 -7.73
N GLY A 37 10.08 -15.85 -6.50
CA GLY A 37 10.75 -16.95 -5.79
C GLY A 37 9.82 -18.14 -5.58
N PHE A 38 8.61 -17.90 -5.08
CA PHE A 38 7.60 -18.92 -4.89
C PHE A 38 7.21 -19.63 -6.19
N LEU A 39 7.05 -18.89 -7.29
CA LEU A 39 6.75 -19.44 -8.61
C LEU A 39 7.88 -20.34 -9.12
N SER A 40 9.13 -19.99 -8.83
CA SER A 40 10.29 -20.84 -9.13
C SER A 40 10.27 -22.12 -8.30
N MET A 41 9.85 -22.05 -7.04
CA MET A 41 9.67 -23.22 -6.17
C MET A 41 8.53 -24.14 -6.64
N MET A 42 7.43 -23.58 -7.15
CA MET A 42 6.36 -24.35 -7.79
C MET A 42 6.83 -25.06 -9.06
N LYS A 43 7.63 -24.37 -9.91
CA LYS A 43 8.22 -24.99 -11.11
C LYS A 43 9.12 -26.16 -10.74
N PHE A 44 9.99 -25.97 -9.73
CA PHE A 44 10.81 -27.07 -9.20
C PHE A 44 9.96 -28.22 -8.68
N SER A 45 8.88 -27.92 -7.94
CA SER A 45 7.95 -28.93 -7.45
C SER A 45 7.30 -29.71 -8.59
N HIS A 46 7.05 -29.10 -9.75
CA HIS A 46 6.46 -29.78 -10.90
C HIS A 46 7.44 -30.76 -11.56
N GLU A 47 8.73 -30.43 -11.55
CA GLU A 47 9.81 -31.27 -12.07
C GLU A 47 10.28 -32.32 -11.05
N LYS A 48 9.89 -32.16 -9.78
CA LYS A 48 10.25 -33.06 -8.69
C LYS A 48 9.54 -34.40 -8.87
N GLY A 49 10.32 -35.47 -9.00
CA GLY A 49 9.82 -36.84 -9.04
C GLY A 49 9.36 -37.33 -7.67
N PHE A 50 8.20 -36.87 -7.21
CA PHE A 50 7.54 -37.42 -6.02
C PHE A 50 7.25 -38.91 -6.22
N LYS A 51 7.40 -39.70 -5.16
CA LYS A 51 7.18 -41.15 -5.18
C LYS A 51 5.72 -41.50 -5.44
N ASP A 52 4.81 -40.72 -4.87
CA ASP A 52 3.37 -40.90 -4.99
C ASP A 52 2.62 -39.57 -4.79
N ALA A 53 1.31 -39.61 -4.96
CA ALA A 53 0.44 -38.45 -4.79
C ALA A 53 0.39 -37.96 -3.33
N GLU A 54 0.65 -38.83 -2.35
CA GLU A 54 0.61 -38.48 -0.93
C GLU A 54 1.83 -37.63 -0.56
N GLU A 55 3.02 -37.98 -1.04
CA GLU A 55 4.24 -37.18 -0.87
C GLU A 55 4.11 -35.80 -1.55
N ALA A 56 3.47 -35.74 -2.72
CA ALA A 56 3.20 -34.49 -3.41
C ALA A 56 2.23 -33.59 -2.61
N LEU A 57 1.15 -34.15 -2.06
CA LEU A 57 0.21 -33.44 -1.20
C LEU A 57 0.89 -32.94 0.08
N GLN A 58 1.69 -33.78 0.74
CA GLN A 58 2.45 -33.38 1.91
C GLN A 58 3.42 -32.23 1.61
N TYR A 59 4.05 -32.21 0.43
CA TYR A 59 4.91 -31.10 0.04
C TYR A 59 4.11 -29.80 -0.20
N ILE A 60 2.91 -29.91 -0.79
CA ILE A 60 2.01 -28.76 -0.94
C ILE A 60 1.64 -28.19 0.43
N ASP A 61 1.14 -29.05 1.34
CA ASP A 61 0.61 -28.62 2.64
C ASP A 61 1.69 -28.10 3.59
N ASN A 62 2.89 -28.70 3.56
CA ASN A 62 3.95 -28.36 4.52
C ASN A 62 4.95 -27.32 3.99
N VAL A 63 5.00 -27.07 2.67
CA VAL A 63 6.01 -26.18 2.08
C VAL A 63 5.37 -25.09 1.24
N LEU A 64 4.55 -25.45 0.23
CA LEU A 64 4.01 -24.47 -0.71
C LEU A 64 2.95 -23.56 -0.06
N VAL A 65 1.98 -24.14 0.64
CA VAL A 65 0.92 -23.37 1.31
C VAL A 65 1.49 -22.44 2.38
N PRO A 66 2.37 -22.89 3.30
CA PRO A 66 2.95 -22.00 4.31
C PRO A 66 3.78 -20.86 3.70
N GLN A 67 4.54 -21.10 2.63
CA GLN A 67 5.26 -20.02 1.96
C GLN A 67 4.32 -18.99 1.33
N LEU A 68 3.28 -19.43 0.61
CA LEU A 68 2.32 -18.49 0.02
C LEU A 68 1.60 -17.66 1.08
N LEU A 69 1.24 -18.28 2.21
CA LEU A 69 0.65 -17.58 3.36
C LEU A 69 1.63 -16.56 3.96
N GLY A 70 2.90 -16.92 4.12
CA GLY A 70 3.93 -16.00 4.61
C GLY A 70 4.11 -14.77 3.72
N ILE A 71 4.09 -14.97 2.39
CA ILE A 71 4.17 -13.86 1.42
C ILE A 71 2.94 -12.97 1.52
N ARG A 72 1.74 -13.57 1.58
CA ARG A 72 0.48 -12.82 1.77
C ARG A 72 0.53 -11.99 3.04
N ASP A 73 0.91 -12.60 4.16
CA ASP A 73 0.90 -11.95 5.47
C ASP A 73 1.93 -10.82 5.53
N SER A 74 3.08 -11.00 4.90
CA SER A 74 4.13 -9.97 4.78
C SER A 74 3.66 -8.81 3.90
N LEU A 75 2.99 -9.09 2.78
CA LEU A 75 2.39 -8.08 1.92
C LEU A 75 1.28 -7.30 2.65
N GLU A 76 0.40 -7.98 3.38
CA GLU A 76 -0.66 -7.35 4.15
C GLU A 76 -0.07 -6.42 5.23
N ALA A 77 0.84 -6.94 6.05
CA ALA A 77 1.51 -6.16 7.09
C ALA A 77 2.32 -4.98 6.52
N GLY A 78 2.99 -5.19 5.38
CA GLY A 78 3.82 -4.19 4.71
C GLY A 78 3.05 -3.13 3.92
N THR A 79 1.74 -3.31 3.66
CA THR A 79 0.96 -2.38 2.83
C THR A 79 -0.23 -1.76 3.54
N GLU A 80 -0.84 -2.42 4.53
CA GLU A 80 -2.09 -1.98 5.16
C GLU A 80 -1.98 -0.55 5.74
N ALA A 81 -0.90 -0.27 6.49
CA ALA A 81 -0.69 1.03 7.11
C ALA A 81 -0.47 2.13 6.05
N HIS A 82 0.27 1.85 4.99
CA HIS A 82 0.55 2.82 3.93
C HIS A 82 -0.69 3.10 3.07
N ILE A 83 -1.51 2.08 2.79
CA ILE A 83 -2.80 2.25 2.10
C ILE A 83 -3.75 3.14 2.93
N LYS A 84 -3.85 2.91 4.25
CA LYS A 84 -4.66 3.76 5.15
C LYS A 84 -4.17 5.22 5.13
N ARG A 85 -2.85 5.44 5.14
CA ARG A 85 -2.26 6.78 5.03
C ARG A 85 -2.55 7.42 3.67
N LEU A 86 -2.45 6.68 2.57
CA LEU A 86 -2.74 7.19 1.23
C LEU A 86 -4.21 7.58 1.07
N ASN A 87 -5.15 6.78 1.60
CA ASN A 87 -6.57 7.12 1.61
C ASN A 87 -6.83 8.41 2.41
N THR A 88 -6.18 8.56 3.56
CA THR A 88 -6.25 9.79 4.36
C THR A 88 -5.70 10.99 3.60
N ALA A 89 -4.58 10.81 2.88
CA ALA A 89 -4.00 11.85 2.04
C ALA A 89 -4.96 12.26 0.90
N SER A 90 -5.64 11.29 0.28
CA SER A 90 -6.63 11.55 -0.76
C SER A 90 -7.81 12.36 -0.24
N ASP A 91 -8.34 12.03 0.95
CA ASP A 91 -9.39 12.80 1.61
C ASP A 91 -8.95 14.24 1.93
N LEU A 92 -7.72 14.41 2.40
CA LEU A 92 -7.13 15.72 2.66
C LEU A 92 -6.94 16.52 1.36
N ALA A 93 -6.56 15.87 0.25
CA ALA A 93 -6.39 16.49 -1.05
C ALA A 93 -7.72 17.04 -1.58
N GLU A 94 -8.81 16.27 -1.50
CA GLU A 94 -10.13 16.73 -1.93
C GLU A 94 -10.64 17.89 -1.07
N ARG A 95 -10.42 17.85 0.25
CA ARG A 95 -10.73 18.99 1.13
C ARG A 95 -9.93 20.24 0.78
N LEU A 96 -8.63 20.08 0.51
CA LEU A 96 -7.76 21.17 0.11
C LEU A 96 -8.22 21.79 -1.22
N LYS A 97 -8.56 20.95 -2.20
CA LYS A 97 -9.08 21.37 -3.51
C LYS A 97 -10.36 22.20 -3.39
N VAL A 98 -11.33 21.75 -2.58
CA VAL A 98 -12.57 22.52 -2.34
C VAL A 98 -12.25 23.88 -1.72
N ARG A 99 -11.34 23.95 -0.75
CA ARG A 99 -10.94 25.22 -0.11
C ARG A 99 -10.25 26.16 -1.08
N LEU A 100 -9.33 25.66 -1.90
CA LEU A 100 -8.65 26.45 -2.94
C LEU A 100 -9.63 26.95 -4.00
N GLN A 101 -10.67 26.17 -4.34
CA GLN A 101 -11.75 26.61 -5.22
C GLN A 101 -12.56 27.75 -4.60
N MET A 102 -12.94 27.65 -3.32
CA MET A 102 -13.63 28.73 -2.60
C MET A 102 -12.79 30.02 -2.53
N LEU A 103 -11.48 29.89 -2.37
CA LEU A 103 -10.51 31.00 -2.44
C LEU A 103 -10.49 31.67 -3.80
N ARG A 104 -10.41 30.86 -4.87
CA ARG A 104 -10.41 31.34 -6.26
C ARG A 104 -11.71 32.03 -6.63
N ASP A 105 -12.84 31.52 -6.15
CA ASP A 105 -14.18 31.99 -6.52
C ASP A 105 -14.60 33.25 -5.70
N GLY A 106 -13.69 33.83 -4.90
CA GLY A 106 -13.86 35.16 -4.31
C GLY A 106 -14.44 35.19 -2.90
N ALA A 107 -14.60 34.05 -2.22
CA ALA A 107 -14.99 33.99 -0.81
C ALA A 107 -13.85 34.37 0.16
N ALA A 108 -12.92 35.23 -0.28
CA ALA A 108 -11.69 35.58 0.43
C ALA A 108 -11.91 36.51 1.64
N SER A 109 -13.05 37.18 1.75
CA SER A 109 -13.34 38.09 2.87
C SER A 109 -13.54 37.35 4.21
N ASP A 110 -13.81 36.04 4.17
CA ASP A 110 -14.03 35.18 5.35
C ASP A 110 -12.77 34.35 5.72
N LEU A 111 -11.68 34.48 4.95
CA LEU A 111 -10.44 33.69 5.08
C LEU A 111 -9.23 34.50 5.58
N LEU A 112 -9.34 35.83 5.59
CA LEU A 112 -8.34 36.78 6.10
C LEU A 112 -8.67 37.29 7.52
N GLY A 113 -9.74 36.78 8.13
CA GLY A 113 -10.14 37.05 9.52
C GLY A 113 -9.58 36.03 10.49
#